data_AF-A0A2S4HJH3-F1
#
_entry.id   AF-A0A2S4HJH3-F1
#
_cell.length_a   1.000
_cell.length_b   1.000
_cell.length_c   1.000
_cell.angle_alpha   90.00
_cell.angle_beta   90.00
_cell.angle_gamma   90.00
#
_symmetry.space_group_name_H-M   'P 1'
#
loop_
_entity.id
_entity.type
_entity.pdbx_description
1 polymer ?
#
loop_
_entity_poly.entity_id
_entity_poly.type
_entity_poly.pdbx_seq_one_letter_code
_entity_poly.pdbx_strand_id
1 'polypeptide(L)'
;MDDAASILSSINRYQALRLHEDADFASCVLALQQWRLEAMLTALGSECGGGPKGDLLEFYLSEVLLGVHLHELNKKTNIVKVIEKLFTGTDMLTVGLEFNALTFEISEKLVEQLHGVAETGGLDVKLYVEACHRAAVLDDMEYQLALFEKFSVYLDEAIRDPIVITGLKVSKIPARMFGFKRLHKLLSHGFKLAKKAGDPRLALADVITLERQAIANIRRGANVIYSPVETGSN
;
A
#
# COMPACT_ATOMS: atom_id res chain seq x y z
N MET A 1 8.48 17.00 -13.61
CA MET A 1 9.48 16.00 -13.15
C MET A 1 9.38 14.84 -14.12
N ASP A 2 10.47 14.21 -14.52
CA ASP A 2 10.41 13.10 -15.48
C ASP A 2 9.81 11.87 -14.78
N ASP A 3 8.62 11.44 -15.19
CA ASP A 3 7.89 10.32 -14.58
C ASP A 3 8.73 9.04 -14.56
N ALA A 4 9.53 8.84 -15.61
CA ALA A 4 10.47 7.73 -15.71
C ALA A 4 11.51 7.72 -14.57
N ALA A 5 12.07 8.90 -14.26
CA ALA A 5 13.04 9.06 -13.19
C ALA A 5 12.40 8.83 -11.81
N SER A 6 11.15 9.29 -11.63
CA SER A 6 10.40 9.06 -10.38
C SER A 6 10.13 7.57 -10.18
N ILE A 7 9.65 6.87 -11.21
CA ILE A 7 9.39 5.43 -11.18
C ILE A 7 10.66 4.65 -10.82
N LEU A 8 11.79 4.98 -11.45
CA LEU A 8 13.08 4.37 -11.14
C LEU A 8 13.50 4.62 -9.70
N SER A 9 13.34 5.84 -9.22
CA SER A 9 13.68 6.21 -7.84
C SER A 9 12.91 5.34 -6.84
N SER A 10 11.58 5.23 -6.96
CA SER A 10 10.78 4.43 -6.04
C SER A 10 11.13 2.94 -6.10
N ILE A 11 11.41 2.39 -7.29
CA ILE A 11 11.86 0.99 -7.44
C ILE A 11 13.23 0.78 -6.77
N ASN A 12 14.19 1.66 -7.02
CA ASN A 12 15.54 1.53 -6.47
C ASN A 12 15.53 1.65 -4.94
N ARG A 13 14.73 2.57 -4.39
CA ARG A 13 14.57 2.71 -2.94
C ARG A 13 14.00 1.44 -2.32
N TYR A 14 12.92 0.89 -2.88
CA TYR A 14 12.37 -0.39 -2.44
C TYR A 14 13.42 -1.51 -2.49
N GLN A 15 14.23 -1.58 -3.55
CA GLN A 15 15.24 -2.61 -3.71
C GLN A 15 16.42 -2.49 -2.74
N ALA A 16 16.72 -1.28 -2.27
CA ALA A 16 17.83 -1.02 -1.35
C ALA A 16 17.49 -1.35 0.12
N LEU A 17 16.26 -1.79 0.39
CA LEU A 17 15.78 -2.10 1.73
C LEU A 17 16.43 -3.37 2.28
N ARG A 18 16.78 -3.34 3.58
CA ARG A 18 17.45 -4.43 4.29
C ARG A 18 16.64 -5.73 4.30
N LEU A 19 15.32 -5.65 4.26
CA LEU A 19 14.40 -6.79 4.22
C LEU A 19 14.65 -7.71 3.02
N HIS A 20 15.36 -7.24 1.99
CA HIS A 20 15.77 -8.05 0.84
C HIS A 20 17.06 -8.84 1.07
N GLU A 21 17.87 -8.45 2.06
CA GLU A 21 19.19 -9.01 2.34
C GLU A 21 19.21 -9.84 3.63
N ASP A 22 18.32 -9.54 4.58
CA ASP A 22 18.28 -10.11 5.92
C ASP A 22 16.91 -10.74 6.20
N ALA A 23 16.87 -12.07 6.26
CA ALA A 23 15.64 -12.85 6.43
C ALA A 23 15.01 -12.69 7.83
N ASP A 24 15.84 -12.50 8.86
CA ASP A 24 15.36 -12.31 10.23
C ASP A 24 14.75 -10.91 10.36
N PHE A 25 15.40 -9.91 9.76
CA PHE A 25 14.86 -8.55 9.66
C PHE A 25 13.55 -8.51 8.85
N ALA A 26 13.48 -9.22 7.73
CA ALA A 26 12.27 -9.35 6.92
C ALA A 26 11.11 -9.98 7.72
N SER A 27 11.41 -10.95 8.59
CA SER A 27 10.42 -11.56 9.48
C SER A 27 9.89 -10.57 10.51
N CYS A 28 10.75 -9.72 11.06
CA CYS A 28 10.33 -8.62 11.95
C CYS A 28 9.42 -7.60 11.23
N VAL A 29 9.75 -7.24 9.98
CA VAL A 29 8.91 -6.35 9.16
C VAL A 29 7.53 -6.95 8.92
N LEU A 30 7.48 -8.24 8.57
CA LEU A 30 6.21 -8.94 8.38
C LEU A 30 5.37 -8.99 9.66
N ALA A 31 5.99 -9.27 10.81
CA ALA A 31 5.29 -9.30 12.09
C ALA A 31 4.69 -7.93 12.45
N LEU A 32 5.43 -6.84 12.25
CA LEU A 32 4.94 -5.48 12.43
C LEU A 32 3.75 -5.16 11.52
N GLN A 33 3.87 -5.52 10.23
CA GLN A 33 2.82 -5.32 9.23
C GLN A 33 1.54 -6.09 9.57
N GLN A 34 1.67 -7.34 9.98
CA GLN A 34 0.56 -8.19 10.40
C GLN A 34 -0.15 -7.62 11.63
N TRP A 35 0.61 -7.18 12.64
CA TRP A 35 0.05 -6.55 13.83
C TRP A 35 -0.77 -5.29 13.50
N ARG A 36 -0.26 -4.44 12.58
CA ARG A 36 -0.98 -3.24 12.13
C ARG A 36 -2.25 -3.59 11.36
N LEU A 37 -2.20 -4.61 10.50
CA LEU A 37 -3.37 -5.11 9.78
C LEU A 37 -4.48 -5.54 10.75
N GLU A 38 -4.13 -6.33 11.77
CA GLU A 38 -5.07 -6.81 12.78
C GLU A 38 -5.72 -5.67 13.56
N ALA A 39 -4.92 -4.66 13.94
CA ALA A 39 -5.42 -3.46 14.60
C ALA A 39 -6.41 -2.68 13.71
N MET A 40 -6.12 -2.54 12.41
CA MET A 40 -7.02 -1.87 11.46
C MET A 40 -8.30 -2.67 11.21
N LEU A 41 -8.20 -3.98 11.02
CA LEU A 41 -9.35 -4.87 10.84
C LEU A 41 -10.30 -4.80 12.05
N THR A 42 -9.73 -4.78 13.26
CA THR A 42 -10.50 -4.63 14.49
C THR A 42 -11.28 -3.32 14.53
N ALA A 43 -10.68 -2.22 14.06
CA ALA A 43 -11.34 -0.91 14.02
C ALA A 43 -12.37 -0.76 12.89
N LEU A 44 -12.17 -1.44 11.76
CA LEU A 44 -13.16 -1.49 10.68
C LEU A 44 -14.39 -2.34 11.06
N GLY A 45 -14.24 -3.32 11.96
CA GLY A 45 -15.35 -4.15 12.43
C GLY A 45 -16.00 -4.95 11.30
N SER A 46 -17.33 -5.09 11.32
CA SER A 46 -18.10 -5.87 10.34
C SER A 46 -18.24 -5.24 8.96
N GLU A 47 -17.69 -4.04 8.73
CA GLU A 47 -17.67 -3.39 7.40
C GLU A 47 -16.84 -4.20 6.38
N CYS A 48 -15.91 -5.03 6.87
CA CYS A 48 -15.22 -6.04 6.07
C CYS A 48 -16.12 -7.27 5.89
N GLY A 49 -17.15 -7.17 5.07
CA GLY A 49 -17.99 -8.33 4.79
C GLY A 49 -19.21 -8.07 3.92
N GLY A 50 -19.10 -8.43 2.64
CA GLY A 50 -20.24 -8.56 1.74
C GLY A 50 -20.41 -7.41 0.75
N GLY A 51 -20.68 -7.81 -0.50
CA GLY A 51 -20.95 -6.88 -1.59
C GLY A 51 -19.69 -6.25 -2.18
N PRO A 52 -19.84 -5.51 -3.31
CA PRO A 52 -18.69 -5.02 -4.08
C PRO A 52 -17.75 -4.05 -3.34
N LYS A 53 -18.26 -3.27 -2.37
CA LYS A 53 -17.44 -2.39 -1.51
C LYS A 53 -16.51 -3.22 -0.63
N GLY A 54 -17.08 -4.23 0.06
CA GLY A 54 -16.35 -5.13 0.95
C GLY A 54 -15.26 -5.91 0.23
N ASP A 55 -15.55 -6.47 -0.96
CA ASP A 55 -14.55 -7.23 -1.73
C ASP A 55 -13.33 -6.37 -2.11
N LEU A 56 -13.54 -5.09 -2.47
CA LEU A 56 -12.46 -4.16 -2.79
C LEU A 56 -11.66 -3.79 -1.54
N LEU A 57 -12.33 -3.57 -0.42
CA LEU A 57 -11.70 -3.27 0.86
C LEU A 57 -10.83 -4.43 1.33
N GLU A 58 -11.34 -5.67 1.29
CA GLU A 58 -10.59 -6.88 1.64
C GLU A 58 -9.36 -7.04 0.75
N PHE A 59 -9.49 -6.82 -0.56
CA PHE A 59 -8.36 -6.84 -1.47
C PHE A 59 -7.31 -5.77 -1.12
N TYR A 60 -7.74 -4.55 -0.81
CA TYR A 60 -6.81 -3.49 -0.41
C TYR A 60 -6.05 -3.88 0.87
N LEU A 61 -6.75 -4.35 1.90
CA LEU A 61 -6.15 -4.71 3.19
C LEU A 61 -5.16 -5.86 3.07
N SER A 62 -5.47 -6.87 2.25
CA SER A 62 -4.65 -8.07 2.10
C SER A 62 -3.49 -7.94 1.11
N GLU A 63 -3.66 -7.16 0.04
CA GLU A 63 -2.69 -7.12 -1.07
C GLU A 63 -1.96 -5.79 -1.22
N VAL A 64 -2.48 -4.69 -0.64
CA VAL A 64 -1.98 -3.32 -0.90
C VAL A 64 -1.52 -2.60 0.37
N LEU A 65 -2.27 -2.68 1.47
CA LEU A 65 -1.96 -1.95 2.72
C LEU A 65 -0.55 -2.25 3.24
N LEU A 66 -0.13 -3.51 3.16
CA LEU A 66 1.18 -3.98 3.64
C LEU A 66 2.31 -3.79 2.63
N GLY A 67 2.00 -3.19 1.48
CA GLY A 67 2.92 -3.08 0.38
C GLY A 67 2.90 -4.32 -0.53
N VAL A 68 2.97 -4.05 -1.82
CA VAL A 68 3.10 -5.02 -2.88
C VAL A 68 4.56 -5.43 -3.01
N HIS A 69 4.87 -6.71 -2.84
CA HIS A 69 6.23 -7.19 -3.13
C HIS A 69 6.55 -7.11 -4.63
N LEU A 70 7.53 -6.27 -4.97
CA LEU A 70 7.93 -5.97 -6.36
C LEU A 70 9.20 -6.74 -6.78
N HIS A 71 9.50 -7.87 -6.15
CA HIS A 71 10.73 -8.62 -6.42
C HIS A 71 10.88 -9.05 -7.89
N GLU A 72 9.78 -9.22 -8.64
CA GLU A 72 9.87 -9.53 -10.08
C GLU A 72 10.39 -8.35 -10.93
N LEU A 73 10.33 -7.11 -10.40
CA LEU A 73 10.84 -5.90 -11.04
C LEU A 73 12.38 -5.87 -11.16
N ASN A 74 13.10 -6.74 -10.44
CA ASN A 74 14.56 -6.78 -10.43
C ASN A 74 15.20 -7.47 -11.65
N LYS A 75 14.44 -8.26 -12.43
CA LYS A 75 15.05 -9.18 -13.41
C LYS A 75 15.42 -8.54 -14.75
N LYS A 76 15.09 -7.27 -15.02
CA LYS A 76 15.28 -6.66 -16.35
C LYS A 76 15.69 -5.19 -16.32
N THR A 77 16.76 -4.88 -17.05
CA THR A 77 17.37 -3.54 -17.27
C THR A 77 16.52 -2.52 -18.02
N ASN A 78 15.30 -2.86 -18.48
CA ASN A 78 14.44 -1.96 -19.27
C ASN A 78 13.01 -1.83 -18.69
N ILE A 79 12.87 -1.96 -17.37
CA ILE A 79 11.57 -2.00 -16.71
C ILE A 79 10.71 -0.77 -16.95
N VAL A 80 11.31 0.41 -16.96
CA VAL A 80 10.67 1.71 -17.23
C VAL A 80 10.02 1.71 -18.61
N LYS A 81 10.79 1.32 -19.64
CA LYS A 81 10.28 1.25 -21.02
C LYS A 81 9.15 0.24 -21.18
N VAL A 82 9.14 -0.82 -20.37
CA VAL A 82 8.03 -1.78 -20.38
C VAL A 82 6.82 -1.18 -19.65
N ILE A 83 7.03 -0.56 -18.50
CA ILE A 83 6.00 0.14 -17.75
C ILE A 83 5.32 1.23 -18.60
N GLU A 84 6.10 2.11 -19.23
CA GLU A 84 5.60 3.18 -20.11
C GLU A 84 4.83 2.63 -21.31
N LYS A 85 5.24 1.47 -21.84
CA LYS A 85 4.56 0.81 -22.98
C LYS A 85 3.28 0.08 -22.57
N LEU A 86 3.18 -0.36 -21.32
CA LEU A 86 2.05 -1.17 -20.84
C LEU A 86 0.99 -0.36 -20.10
N PHE A 87 1.35 0.83 -19.60
CA PHE A 87 0.46 1.73 -18.88
C PHE A 87 0.43 3.11 -19.56
N THR A 88 -0.71 3.44 -20.15
CA THR A 88 -1.01 4.82 -20.59
C THR A 88 -1.53 5.60 -19.38
N GLY A 89 -0.85 6.69 -19.01
CA GLY A 89 -1.13 7.43 -17.76
C GLY A 89 -0.22 6.94 -16.63
N THR A 90 0.97 7.54 -16.55
CA THR A 90 2.04 7.19 -15.59
C THR A 90 1.74 7.64 -14.17
N ASP A 91 0.90 8.65 -13.97
CA ASP A 91 0.64 9.25 -12.66
C ASP A 91 0.16 8.25 -11.60
N MET A 92 -0.83 7.41 -11.94
CA MET A 92 -1.35 6.38 -11.04
C MET A 92 -0.25 5.39 -10.61
N LEU A 93 0.62 5.03 -11.56
CA LEU A 93 1.69 4.09 -11.30
C LEU A 93 2.84 4.74 -10.52
N THR A 94 3.21 5.97 -10.85
CA THR A 94 4.19 6.76 -10.11
C THR A 94 3.77 6.90 -8.66
N VAL A 95 2.53 7.30 -8.40
CA VAL A 95 1.97 7.40 -7.05
C VAL A 95 1.91 6.04 -6.35
N GLY A 96 1.49 4.98 -7.05
CA GLY A 96 1.43 3.64 -6.48
C GLY A 96 2.79 3.04 -6.11
N LEU A 97 3.82 3.25 -6.94
CA LEU A 97 5.19 2.81 -6.65
C LEU A 97 5.83 3.62 -5.54
N GLU A 98 5.56 4.93 -5.49
CA GLU A 98 6.02 5.79 -4.41
C GLU A 98 5.39 5.40 -3.07
N PHE A 99 4.06 5.22 -3.05
CA PHE A 99 3.35 4.68 -1.89
C PHE A 99 3.98 3.37 -1.43
N ASN A 100 4.24 2.45 -2.36
CA ASN A 100 4.81 1.14 -2.05
C ASN A 100 6.20 1.23 -1.42
N ALA A 101 7.08 2.06 -1.97
CA ALA A 101 8.42 2.27 -1.42
C ALA A 101 8.35 2.82 0.01
N LEU A 102 7.53 3.86 0.24
CA LEU A 102 7.32 4.44 1.56
C LEU A 102 6.73 3.43 2.56
N THR A 103 5.80 2.57 2.14
CA THR A 103 5.24 1.53 3.01
C THR A 103 6.31 0.65 3.64
N PHE A 104 7.27 0.20 2.84
CA PHE A 104 8.35 -0.64 3.35
C PHE A 104 9.42 0.18 4.08
N GLU A 105 9.78 1.38 3.61
CA GLU A 105 10.73 2.27 4.31
C GLU A 105 10.26 2.62 5.73
N ILE A 106 8.98 2.98 5.89
CA ILE A 106 8.38 3.23 7.21
C ILE A 106 8.47 1.97 8.07
N SER A 107 8.16 0.80 7.50
CA SER A 107 8.20 -0.46 8.24
C SER A 107 9.62 -0.80 8.71
N GLU A 108 10.65 -0.61 7.87
CA GLU A 108 12.05 -0.83 8.27
C GLU A 108 12.47 0.12 9.40
N LYS A 109 12.20 1.42 9.24
CA LYS A 109 12.52 2.44 10.26
C LYS A 109 11.88 2.10 11.61
N LEU A 110 10.66 1.57 11.61
CA LEU A 110 9.98 1.15 12.84
C LEU A 110 10.60 -0.12 13.44
N VAL A 111 10.89 -1.13 12.63
CA VAL A 111 11.54 -2.37 13.09
C VAL A 111 12.90 -2.08 13.71
N GLU A 112 13.67 -1.16 13.13
CA GLU A 112 14.94 -0.71 13.69
C GLU A 112 14.80 -0.16 15.11
N GLN A 113 13.71 0.54 15.44
CA GLN A 113 13.46 1.05 16.80
C GLN A 113 12.91 0.00 17.77
N LEU A 114 12.37 -1.10 17.25
CA LEU A 114 11.73 -2.17 18.02
C LEU A 114 12.70 -3.28 18.45
N HIS A 115 13.93 -3.33 17.92
CA HIS A 115 14.99 -4.26 18.34
C HIS A 115 14.54 -5.73 18.50
N GLY A 116 13.70 -6.25 17.59
CA GLY A 116 13.22 -7.65 17.64
C GLY A 116 11.97 -7.89 18.49
N VAL A 117 11.41 -6.87 19.15
CA VAL A 117 10.14 -6.98 19.92
C VAL A 117 8.95 -7.38 19.02
N ALA A 118 8.98 -6.99 17.75
CA ALA A 118 7.92 -7.33 16.79
C ALA A 118 7.81 -8.85 16.58
N GLU A 119 8.92 -9.59 16.57
CA GLU A 119 8.95 -11.03 16.32
C GLU A 119 8.47 -11.84 17.54
N THR A 120 8.69 -11.33 18.76
CA THR A 120 8.36 -12.06 19.99
C THR A 120 6.89 -11.92 20.43
N GLY A 121 6.05 -11.28 19.61
CA GLY A 121 4.64 -11.03 19.93
C GLY A 121 4.43 -10.03 21.07
N GLY A 122 5.48 -9.32 21.48
CA GLY A 122 5.44 -8.32 22.55
C GLY A 122 5.04 -6.91 22.09
N LEU A 123 4.68 -6.74 20.82
CA LEU A 123 4.30 -5.44 20.26
C LEU A 123 2.93 -5.00 20.79
N ASP A 124 2.89 -3.81 21.40
CA ASP A 124 1.66 -3.16 21.82
C ASP A 124 1.57 -1.72 21.25
N VAL A 125 0.43 -1.07 21.50
CA VAL A 125 0.19 0.30 21.01
C VAL A 125 1.21 1.28 21.54
N LYS A 126 1.62 1.15 22.80
CA LYS A 126 2.56 2.08 23.43
C LYS A 126 3.93 1.96 22.76
N LEU A 127 4.43 0.74 22.60
CA LEU A 127 5.72 0.47 21.95
C LEU A 127 5.72 0.90 20.48
N TYR A 128 4.61 0.68 19.77
CA TYR A 128 4.46 1.15 18.40
C TYR A 128 4.51 2.68 18.31
N VAL A 129 3.75 3.39 19.16
CA VAL A 129 3.74 4.86 19.19
C VAL A 129 5.14 5.39 19.54
N GLU A 130 5.79 4.83 20.55
CA GLU A 130 7.17 5.20 20.92
C GLU A 130 8.16 4.94 19.78
N ALA A 131 8.01 3.85 19.03
CA ALA A 131 8.82 3.57 17.84
C ALA A 131 8.57 4.61 16.73
N CYS A 132 7.31 4.99 16.47
CA CYS A 132 6.98 6.02 15.48
C CYS A 132 7.64 7.37 15.79
N HIS A 133 7.66 7.77 17.06
CA HIS A 133 8.31 9.01 17.49
C HIS A 133 9.82 8.94 17.36
N ARG A 134 10.44 7.83 17.81
CA ARG A 134 11.89 7.62 17.71
C ARG A 134 12.37 7.54 16.26
N ALA A 135 11.59 6.91 15.39
CA ALA A 135 11.87 6.77 13.97
C ALA A 135 11.58 8.04 13.15
N ALA A 136 10.92 9.04 13.74
CA ALA A 136 10.50 10.27 13.08
C ALA A 136 9.69 10.05 11.77
N VAL A 137 8.80 9.04 11.77
CA VAL A 137 8.07 8.61 10.55
C VAL A 137 6.74 9.32 10.31
N LEU A 138 6.32 10.24 11.19
CA LEU A 138 5.00 10.87 11.09
C LEU A 138 4.80 11.63 9.77
N ASP A 139 5.81 12.36 9.31
CA ASP A 139 5.74 13.10 8.05
C ASP A 139 5.71 12.13 6.84
N ASP A 140 6.45 11.03 6.91
CA ASP A 140 6.42 9.96 5.89
C ASP A 140 5.04 9.29 5.84
N MET A 141 4.41 9.04 6.99
CA MET A 141 3.06 8.49 7.08
C MET A 141 2.01 9.45 6.49
N GLU A 142 2.13 10.75 6.74
CA GLU A 142 1.25 11.76 6.13
C GLU A 142 1.42 11.82 4.61
N TYR A 143 2.66 11.74 4.14
CA TYR A 143 2.93 11.71 2.71
C TYR A 143 2.41 10.42 2.05
N GLN A 144 2.61 9.27 2.70
CA GLN A 144 2.05 7.99 2.28
C GLN A 144 0.53 8.05 2.18
N LEU A 145 -0.15 8.61 3.18
CA LEU A 145 -1.61 8.79 3.15
C LEU A 145 -2.05 9.69 1.99
N ALA A 146 -1.36 10.81 1.78
CA ALA A 146 -1.65 11.71 0.66
C ALA A 146 -1.48 11.03 -0.70
N LEU A 147 -0.49 10.14 -0.85
CA LEU A 147 -0.32 9.32 -2.04
C LEU A 147 -1.46 8.32 -2.20
N PHE A 148 -1.90 7.69 -1.12
CA PHE A 148 -3.04 6.77 -1.16
C PHE A 148 -4.35 7.46 -1.57
N GLU A 149 -4.60 8.67 -1.06
CA GLU A 149 -5.75 9.48 -1.48
C GLU A 149 -5.70 9.82 -2.97
N LYS A 150 -4.55 10.28 -3.47
CA LYS A 150 -4.33 10.52 -4.90
C LYS A 150 -4.54 9.26 -5.73
N PHE A 151 -4.04 8.12 -5.26
CA PHE A 151 -4.23 6.84 -5.92
C PHE A 151 -5.71 6.46 -6.04
N SER A 152 -6.51 6.71 -5.00
CA SER A 152 -7.95 6.43 -5.03
C SER A 152 -8.69 7.26 -6.09
N VAL A 153 -8.26 8.50 -6.32
CA VAL A 153 -8.78 9.39 -7.37
C VAL A 153 -8.40 8.85 -8.75
N TYR A 154 -7.12 8.56 -8.98
CA TYR A 154 -6.66 8.01 -10.25
C TYR A 154 -7.29 6.65 -10.57
N LEU A 155 -7.54 5.82 -9.55
CA LEU A 155 -8.23 4.55 -9.73
C LEU A 155 -9.67 4.75 -10.22
N ASP A 156 -10.43 5.70 -9.67
CA ASP A 156 -11.80 6.02 -10.13
C ASP A 156 -11.82 6.52 -11.59
N GLU A 157 -10.84 7.34 -11.98
CA GLU A 157 -10.68 7.80 -13.36
C GLU A 157 -10.31 6.63 -14.30
N ALA A 158 -9.32 5.83 -13.90
CA ALA A 158 -8.79 4.72 -14.69
C ALA A 158 -9.82 3.60 -14.94
N ILE A 159 -10.72 3.31 -13.99
CA ILE A 159 -11.78 2.30 -14.21
C ILE A 159 -12.90 2.79 -15.13
N ARG A 160 -12.96 4.08 -15.44
CA ARG A 160 -13.92 4.70 -16.37
C ARG A 160 -13.34 4.86 -17.78
N ASP A 161 -12.01 4.81 -17.93
CA ASP A 161 -11.33 4.95 -19.21
C ASP A 161 -11.22 3.60 -19.97
N PRO A 162 -11.92 3.44 -21.13
CA PRO A 162 -11.82 2.23 -21.94
C PRO A 162 -10.41 1.96 -22.50
N ILE A 163 -9.60 2.99 -22.72
CA ILE A 163 -8.23 2.86 -23.22
C ILE A 163 -7.37 2.19 -22.15
N VAL A 164 -7.43 2.67 -20.91
CA VAL A 164 -6.69 2.08 -19.78
C VAL A 164 -7.11 0.63 -19.54
N ILE A 165 -8.42 0.35 -19.56
CA ILE A 165 -8.95 -1.02 -19.40
C ILE A 165 -8.44 -1.93 -20.52
N THR A 166 -8.42 -1.45 -21.75
CA THR A 166 -7.96 -2.22 -22.92
C THR A 166 -6.45 -2.45 -22.85
N GLY A 167 -5.67 -1.41 -22.51
CA GLY A 167 -4.23 -1.51 -22.27
C GLY A 167 -3.88 -2.56 -21.23
N LEU A 168 -4.59 -2.56 -20.10
CA LEU A 168 -4.42 -3.57 -19.04
C LEU A 168 -4.75 -4.98 -19.53
N LYS A 169 -5.76 -5.17 -20.39
CA LYS A 169 -6.06 -6.50 -20.96
C LYS A 169 -4.98 -6.99 -21.92
N VAL A 170 -4.50 -6.10 -22.80
CA VAL A 170 -3.50 -6.42 -23.83
C VAL A 170 -2.12 -6.65 -23.21
N SER A 171 -1.79 -5.96 -22.12
CA SER A 171 -0.50 -6.08 -21.42
C SER A 171 -0.28 -7.43 -20.73
N LYS A 172 -1.28 -8.32 -20.68
CA LYS A 172 -1.17 -9.66 -20.06
C LYS A 172 -0.05 -10.52 -20.63
N ILE A 173 0.09 -10.55 -21.96
CA ILE A 173 1.10 -11.37 -22.64
C ILE A 173 2.50 -10.75 -22.45
N PRO A 174 2.71 -9.45 -22.73
CA PRO A 174 3.96 -8.77 -22.41
C PRO A 174 4.36 -8.93 -20.93
N ALA A 175 3.44 -8.73 -19.98
CA ALA A 175 3.74 -8.88 -18.55
C ALA A 175 4.28 -10.26 -18.22
N ARG A 176 3.76 -11.33 -18.84
CA ARG A 176 4.30 -12.68 -18.66
C ARG A 176 5.71 -12.82 -19.26
N MET A 177 5.94 -12.29 -20.45
CA MET A 177 7.24 -12.38 -21.13
C MET A 177 8.32 -11.52 -20.45
N PHE A 178 7.93 -10.39 -19.88
CA PHE A 178 8.81 -9.44 -19.24
C PHE A 178 8.99 -9.65 -17.74
N GLY A 179 8.29 -10.62 -17.14
CA GLY A 179 8.48 -10.99 -15.74
C GLY A 179 7.69 -10.12 -14.76
N PHE A 180 6.58 -9.52 -15.17
CA PHE A 180 5.69 -8.70 -14.34
C PHE A 180 4.32 -9.34 -14.18
N LYS A 181 4.26 -10.67 -14.20
CA LYS A 181 3.01 -11.43 -14.21
C LYS A 181 2.24 -11.24 -12.90
N ARG A 182 2.93 -11.18 -11.75
CA ARG A 182 2.29 -10.98 -10.44
C ARG A 182 1.70 -9.57 -10.35
N LEU A 183 2.48 -8.55 -10.72
CA LEU A 183 2.01 -7.16 -10.75
C LEU A 183 0.80 -7.00 -11.67
N HIS A 184 0.87 -7.54 -12.89
CA HIS A 184 -0.26 -7.50 -13.83
C HIS A 184 -1.52 -8.17 -13.30
N LYS A 185 -1.38 -9.34 -12.64
CA LYS A 185 -2.50 -10.04 -12.01
C LYS A 185 -3.12 -9.22 -10.89
N LEU A 186 -2.29 -8.64 -10.02
CA LEU A 186 -2.72 -7.80 -8.90
C LEU A 186 -3.52 -6.59 -9.43
N LEU A 187 -2.96 -5.85 -10.39
CA LEU A 187 -3.64 -4.72 -11.02
C LEU A 187 -4.94 -5.14 -11.71
N SER A 188 -4.92 -6.23 -12.46
CA SER A 188 -6.11 -6.77 -13.13
C SER A 188 -7.21 -7.20 -12.15
N HIS A 189 -6.83 -7.70 -10.96
CA HIS A 189 -7.78 -8.07 -9.92
C HIS A 189 -8.36 -6.80 -9.28
N GLY A 190 -7.50 -5.89 -8.80
CA GLY A 190 -7.91 -4.62 -8.19
C GLY A 190 -8.83 -3.81 -9.10
N PHE A 191 -8.51 -3.66 -10.39
CA PHE A 191 -9.37 -2.96 -11.36
C PHE A 191 -10.76 -3.59 -11.51
N LYS A 192 -10.85 -4.93 -11.47
CA LYS A 192 -12.15 -5.61 -11.57
C LYS A 192 -12.99 -5.38 -10.32
N LEU A 193 -12.37 -5.41 -9.14
CA LEU A 193 -13.06 -5.15 -7.87
C LEU A 193 -13.48 -3.68 -7.79
N ALA A 194 -12.59 -2.76 -8.13
CA ALA A 194 -12.86 -1.33 -8.21
C ALA A 194 -14.05 -1.01 -9.15
N LYS A 195 -14.08 -1.64 -10.33
CA LYS A 195 -15.20 -1.50 -11.25
C LYS A 195 -16.52 -2.04 -10.71
N LYS A 196 -16.49 -3.15 -9.96
CA LYS A 196 -17.69 -3.72 -9.33
C LYS A 196 -18.17 -2.84 -8.18
N ALA A 197 -17.25 -2.25 -7.41
CA ALA A 197 -17.55 -1.33 -6.31
C ALA A 197 -18.20 -0.03 -6.80
N GLY A 198 -17.89 0.39 -8.03
CA GLY A 198 -18.50 1.55 -8.69
C GLY A 198 -17.85 2.88 -8.30
N ASP A 199 -17.61 3.12 -7.01
CA ASP A 199 -16.82 4.27 -6.52
C ASP A 199 -15.73 3.79 -5.52
N PRO A 200 -14.49 3.59 -6.02
CA PRO A 200 -13.37 3.19 -5.18
C PRO A 200 -13.04 4.19 -4.07
N ARG A 201 -13.35 5.49 -4.25
CA ARG A 201 -13.07 6.51 -3.24
C ARG A 201 -13.97 6.32 -2.02
N LEU A 202 -15.24 6.05 -2.26
CA LEU A 202 -16.19 5.71 -1.18
C LEU A 202 -15.82 4.40 -0.50
N ALA A 203 -15.35 3.41 -1.26
CA ALA A 203 -14.94 2.13 -0.68
C ALA A 203 -13.69 2.23 0.20
N LEU A 204 -12.76 3.15 -0.12
CA LEU A 204 -11.50 3.33 0.61
C LEU A 204 -11.54 4.48 1.63
N ALA A 205 -12.65 5.24 1.71
CA ALA A 205 -12.80 6.39 2.60
C ALA A 205 -12.63 6.03 4.09
N ASP A 206 -13.13 4.86 4.50
CA ASP A 206 -13.04 4.39 5.89
C ASP A 206 -11.57 4.13 6.27
N VAL A 207 -10.80 3.49 5.38
CA VAL A 207 -9.35 3.28 5.56
C VAL A 207 -8.61 4.61 5.65
N ILE A 208 -8.88 5.54 4.73
CA ILE A 208 -8.26 6.87 4.71
C ILE A 208 -8.54 7.60 6.03
N THR A 209 -9.78 7.50 6.53
CA THR A 209 -10.20 8.10 7.81
C THR A 209 -9.44 7.49 8.98
N LEU A 210 -9.35 6.17 9.03
CA LEU A 210 -8.61 5.45 10.07
C LEU A 210 -7.11 5.77 10.06
N GLU A 211 -6.48 5.83 8.89
CA GLU A 211 -5.06 6.21 8.78
C GLU A 211 -4.83 7.65 9.25
N ARG A 212 -5.70 8.58 8.87
CA ARG A 212 -5.62 9.97 9.36
C ARG A 212 -5.77 10.05 10.88
N GLN A 213 -6.71 9.30 11.45
CA GLN A 213 -6.88 9.22 12.90
C GLN A 213 -5.65 8.60 13.57
N ALA A 214 -5.09 7.53 13.01
CA ALA A 214 -3.88 6.89 13.51
C ALA A 214 -2.71 7.88 13.59
N ILE A 215 -2.45 8.63 12.51
CA ILE A 215 -1.41 9.67 12.49
C ILE A 215 -1.65 10.70 13.60
N ALA A 216 -2.88 11.20 13.73
CA ALA A 216 -3.22 12.19 14.76
C ALA A 216 -3.10 11.64 16.19
N ASN A 217 -3.41 10.36 16.40
CA ASN A 217 -3.31 9.68 17.67
C ASN A 217 -1.86 9.42 18.06
N ILE A 218 -1.05 8.91 17.12
CA ILE A 218 0.39 8.72 17.30
C ILE A 218 1.03 10.05 17.63
N ARG A 219 0.76 11.12 16.87
CA ARG A 219 1.30 12.47 17.12
C ARG A 219 1.05 12.98 18.54
N ARG A 220 -0.12 12.65 19.12
CA ARG A 220 -0.50 13.05 20.49
C ARG A 220 0.01 12.09 21.58
N GLY A 221 0.64 10.97 21.20
CA GLY A 221 1.08 9.95 22.15
C GLY A 221 -0.08 9.16 22.77
N ALA A 222 -1.17 8.96 22.02
CA ALA A 222 -2.36 8.26 22.52
C ALA A 222 -2.11 6.75 22.69
N ASN A 223 -2.82 6.13 23.64
CA ASN A 223 -2.79 4.67 23.86
C ASN A 223 -3.75 3.90 22.92
N VAL A 224 -4.09 4.51 21.77
CA VAL A 224 -4.94 3.91 20.73
C VAL A 224 -4.41 4.36 19.38
N ILE A 225 -4.40 3.48 18.38
CA ILE A 225 -4.01 3.81 17.01
C ILE A 225 -5.28 4.09 16.21
N TYR A 226 -6.09 3.05 16.01
CA TYR A 226 -7.34 3.12 15.29
C TYR A 226 -8.52 3.18 16.27
N SER A 227 -9.43 4.12 16.07
CA SER A 227 -10.71 4.16 16.75
C SER A 227 -11.78 3.58 15.82
N PRO A 228 -12.81 2.89 16.32
CA PRO A 228 -13.88 2.37 15.47
C PRO A 228 -14.49 3.49 14.62
N VAL A 229 -14.71 3.22 13.34
CA VAL A 229 -15.40 4.17 12.47
C VAL A 229 -16.86 4.26 12.94
N GLU A 230 -17.30 5.43 13.38
CA GLU A 230 -18.71 5.65 13.72
C GLU A 230 -19.54 5.47 12.45
N THR A 231 -20.36 4.43 12.40
CA THR A 231 -21.25 4.15 11.27
C THR A 231 -22.25 5.29 11.12
N GLY A 232 -21.99 6.22 10.21
CA GLY A 232 -23.02 7.12 9.70
C GLY A 232 -24.03 6.27 8.94
N SER A 233 -25.21 6.07 9.52
CA SER A 233 -26.35 5.48 8.82
C SER A 233 -26.59 6.23 7.51
N ASN A 234 -26.43 5.54 6.38
CA ASN A 234 -27.04 5.91 5.11
C ASN A 234 -28.12 4.88 4.80
#